data_AF-A0A8J6WT70-F1
#
_entry.id   AF-A0A8J6WT70-F1
#
_cell.length_a   1.000
_cell.length_b   1.000
_cell.length_c   1.000
_cell.angle_alpha   90.00
_cell.angle_beta   90.00
_cell.angle_gamma   90.00
#
_symmetry.space_group_name_H-M   'P 1'
#
loop_
_entity.id
_entity.type
_entity.pdbx_description
1 polymer ?
#
loop_
_entity_poly.entity_id
_entity_poly.type
_entity_poly.pdbx_seq_one_letter_code
_entity_poly.pdbx_strand_id
1 'polypeptide(L)'
;MKKFIPAILLPALGLFLAASPSYAVTLIEIGDAGQTLNTAQAIPSGPTLLEFLGGALADNDADLFEIFLTGGQTFSATTISLETLVDLPVNQLLGAPTTLLEDPQLFLFDAEGKGIYGNDDSFGSLQPTLLSGEFSPSQSGLYYLALASAGYNPVSNNGDIFATGTNDVLEPTGPGGELPLSGFAGTSATRGTYAIALTGASTAAQSTPPASVPEPTAALGLMALGAGATWSRWKSKKQQRASVPLT
;
A
#
# COMPACT_ATOMS: atom_id res chain seq x y z
N MET A 1 -64.47 -19.57 28.42
CA MET A 1 -63.71 -18.36 28.02
C MET A 1 -62.22 -18.66 28.21
N LYS A 2 -61.50 -19.05 27.15
CA LYS A 2 -60.05 -19.32 27.19
C LYS A 2 -59.32 -18.19 26.47
N LYS A 3 -58.48 -17.45 27.20
CA LYS A 3 -57.74 -16.29 26.70
C LYS A 3 -56.56 -16.76 25.84
N PHE A 4 -56.49 -16.29 24.60
CA PHE A 4 -55.31 -16.40 23.74
C PHE A 4 -54.32 -15.29 24.11
N ILE A 5 -53.06 -15.64 24.36
CA ILE A 5 -51.94 -14.68 24.48
C ILE A 5 -51.17 -14.75 23.16
N PRO A 6 -50.99 -13.64 22.42
CA PRO A 6 -50.11 -13.65 21.26
C PRO A 6 -48.66 -13.50 21.71
N ALA A 7 -47.80 -14.41 21.25
CA ALA A 7 -46.36 -14.28 21.40
C ALA A 7 -45.84 -13.22 20.43
N ILE A 8 -45.22 -12.17 20.97
CA ILE A 8 -44.53 -11.13 20.20
C ILE A 8 -43.25 -11.75 19.63
N LEU A 9 -43.16 -11.84 18.30
CA LEU A 9 -41.91 -12.13 17.60
C LEU A 9 -41.03 -10.87 17.64
N LEU A 10 -39.89 -10.92 18.32
CA LEU A 10 -38.81 -9.95 18.12
C LEU A 10 -38.10 -10.28 16.80
N PRO A 11 -37.89 -9.34 15.87
CA PRO A 11 -36.96 -9.55 14.77
C PRO A 11 -35.53 -9.37 15.30
N ALA A 12 -34.69 -10.39 15.14
CA ALA A 12 -33.25 -10.28 15.34
C ALA A 12 -32.69 -9.43 14.19
N LEU A 13 -32.25 -8.21 14.49
CA LEU A 13 -31.58 -7.32 13.54
C LEU A 13 -30.14 -7.81 13.35
N GLY A 14 -29.88 -8.50 12.24
CA GLY A 14 -28.54 -8.92 11.85
C GLY A 14 -27.72 -7.73 11.36
N LEU A 15 -26.63 -7.42 12.05
CA LEU A 15 -25.67 -6.41 11.65
C LEU A 15 -24.79 -6.98 10.52
N PHE A 16 -25.11 -6.66 9.27
CA PHE A 16 -24.22 -6.94 8.14
C PHE A 16 -23.12 -5.87 8.12
N LEU A 17 -21.89 -6.23 8.52
CA LEU A 17 -20.72 -5.42 8.20
C LEU A 17 -20.46 -5.56 6.69
N ALA A 18 -20.81 -4.53 5.92
CA ALA A 18 -20.38 -4.42 4.53
C ALA A 18 -18.91 -4.01 4.51
N ALA A 19 -18.02 -4.94 4.16
CA ALA A 19 -16.66 -4.58 3.79
C ALA A 19 -16.74 -3.72 2.51
N SER A 20 -16.22 -2.49 2.59
CA SER A 20 -16.14 -1.62 1.41
C SER A 20 -15.00 -2.13 0.52
N PRO A 21 -15.19 -2.28 -0.80
CA PRO A 21 -14.07 -2.58 -1.69
C PRO A 21 -13.07 -1.42 -1.63
N SER A 22 -11.84 -1.70 -1.21
CA SER A 22 -10.71 -0.80 -1.42
C SER A 22 -10.23 -1.02 -2.86
N TYR A 23 -10.44 -0.03 -3.71
CA TYR A 23 -9.84 -0.04 -5.05
C TYR A 23 -8.40 0.46 -4.94
N ALA A 24 -7.46 -0.16 -5.64
CA ALA A 24 -6.13 0.41 -5.77
C ALA A 24 -6.18 1.69 -6.62
N VAL A 25 -5.36 2.68 -6.27
CA VAL A 25 -5.20 3.90 -7.06
C VAL A 25 -3.82 3.94 -7.70
N THR A 26 -3.81 4.27 -9.01
CA THR A 26 -2.63 4.76 -9.72
C THR A 26 -2.63 6.28 -9.66
N LEU A 27 -1.56 6.86 -9.16
CA LEU A 27 -1.33 8.30 -9.24
C LEU A 27 -0.30 8.59 -10.33
N ILE A 28 -0.62 9.56 -11.17
CA ILE A 28 0.33 10.15 -12.11
C ILE A 28 0.72 11.53 -11.56
N GLU A 29 1.99 11.90 -11.69
CA GLU A 29 2.46 13.25 -11.39
C GLU A 29 1.60 14.32 -12.09
N ILE A 30 1.44 15.47 -11.45
CA ILE A 30 0.73 16.63 -12.02
C ILE A 30 1.74 17.74 -12.22
N GLY A 31 2.30 17.83 -13.42
CA GLY A 31 3.45 18.69 -13.67
C GLY A 31 4.71 18.03 -13.12
N ASP A 32 5.55 18.80 -12.44
CA ASP A 32 6.71 18.31 -11.68
C ASP A 32 6.24 17.97 -10.25
N ALA A 33 6.57 16.78 -9.73
CA ALA A 33 6.20 16.41 -8.37
C ALA A 33 7.04 17.14 -7.32
N GLY A 34 8.06 17.88 -7.75
CA GLY A 34 8.88 18.78 -6.97
C GLY A 34 9.98 18.09 -6.19
N GLN A 35 10.98 18.87 -5.78
CA GLN A 35 12.24 18.36 -5.21
C GLN A 35 12.45 18.69 -3.72
N THR A 36 11.48 19.34 -3.08
CA THR A 36 11.56 19.78 -1.67
C THR A 36 10.30 19.39 -0.91
N LEU A 37 10.39 19.28 0.42
CA LEU A 37 9.24 18.95 1.27
C LEU A 37 8.02 19.87 1.05
N ASN A 38 8.27 21.16 0.72
CA ASN A 38 7.22 22.15 0.48
C ASN A 38 6.59 22.07 -0.91
N THR A 39 7.29 21.45 -1.86
CA THR A 39 6.85 21.33 -3.26
C THR A 39 6.43 19.90 -3.59
N ALA A 40 6.62 18.95 -2.67
CA ALA A 40 6.27 17.56 -2.83
C ALA A 40 4.81 17.42 -3.27
N GLN A 41 4.57 16.56 -4.25
CA GLN A 41 3.23 16.30 -4.71
C GLN A 41 2.44 15.56 -3.63
N ALA A 42 1.47 16.27 -3.07
CA ALA A 42 0.46 15.69 -2.21
C ALA A 42 -0.42 14.72 -3.00
N ILE A 43 -0.68 13.55 -2.41
CA ILE A 43 -1.55 12.55 -3.01
C ILE A 43 -3.01 12.87 -2.64
N PRO A 44 -3.97 12.81 -3.58
CA PRO A 44 -5.36 13.15 -3.30
C PRO A 44 -5.91 12.33 -2.12
N SER A 45 -6.44 13.03 -1.11
CA SER A 45 -6.87 12.42 0.15
C SER A 45 -7.97 11.36 -0.03
N GLY A 46 -7.77 10.16 0.54
CA GLY A 46 -8.76 9.09 0.67
C GLY A 46 -8.22 7.89 1.45
N PRO A 47 -9.05 7.02 2.06
CA PRO A 47 -8.56 5.83 2.76
C PRO A 47 -8.26 4.69 1.77
N THR A 48 -7.54 5.01 0.68
CA THR A 48 -7.37 4.13 -0.46
C THR A 48 -5.93 3.66 -0.57
N LEU A 49 -5.72 2.37 -0.84
CA LEU A 49 -4.41 1.79 -1.07
C LEU A 49 -3.77 2.44 -2.30
N LEU A 50 -2.51 2.83 -2.16
CA LEU A 50 -1.69 3.39 -3.23
C LEU A 50 -0.76 2.28 -3.73
N GLU A 51 -0.98 1.82 -4.96
CA GLU A 51 -0.19 0.74 -5.55
C GLU A 51 0.80 1.23 -6.59
N PHE A 52 0.52 2.37 -7.23
CA PHE A 52 1.37 2.88 -8.31
C PHE A 52 1.51 4.40 -8.24
N LEU A 53 2.76 4.85 -8.38
CA LEU A 53 3.13 6.21 -8.77
C LEU A 53 3.68 6.16 -10.19
N GLY A 54 3.43 7.18 -10.99
CA GLY A 54 4.01 7.31 -12.33
C GLY A 54 4.32 8.76 -12.64
N GLY A 55 5.37 8.96 -13.44
CA GLY A 55 5.86 10.29 -13.75
C GLY A 55 6.96 10.31 -14.80
N ALA A 56 7.67 11.44 -14.91
CA ALA A 56 8.76 11.64 -15.84
C ALA A 56 9.80 12.63 -15.31
N LEU A 57 11.07 12.21 -15.30
CA LEU A 57 12.18 13.08 -14.92
C LEU A 57 12.77 13.82 -16.12
N ALA A 58 13.14 15.08 -15.89
CA ALA A 58 14.06 15.84 -16.73
C ALA A 58 15.53 15.65 -16.33
N ASP A 59 16.44 16.44 -16.92
CA ASP A 59 17.86 16.44 -16.52
C ASP A 59 18.02 17.06 -15.13
N ASN A 60 18.83 16.43 -14.27
CA ASN A 60 19.05 16.85 -12.87
C ASN A 60 17.73 17.04 -12.12
N ASP A 61 16.90 16.00 -12.16
CA ASP A 61 15.54 16.07 -11.65
C ASP A 61 15.28 15.00 -10.61
N ALA A 62 14.36 15.32 -9.71
CA ALA A 62 13.85 14.38 -8.75
C ALA A 62 12.39 14.70 -8.47
N ASP A 63 11.60 13.66 -8.25
CA ASP A 63 10.20 13.77 -7.90
C ASP A 63 10.01 13.33 -6.47
N LEU A 64 9.30 14.14 -5.68
CA LEU A 64 9.01 13.88 -4.28
C LEU A 64 7.50 13.74 -4.06
N PHE A 65 7.08 12.58 -3.59
CA PHE A 65 5.67 12.29 -3.30
C PHE A 65 5.42 12.20 -1.80
N GLU A 66 4.35 12.83 -1.34
CA GLU A 66 3.86 12.70 0.04
C GLU A 66 2.98 11.45 0.16
N ILE A 67 3.48 10.42 0.84
CA ILE A 67 2.76 9.15 1.03
C ILE A 67 2.35 8.96 2.50
N PHE A 68 1.30 8.18 2.73
CA PHE A 68 0.92 7.77 4.08
C PHE A 68 1.34 6.32 4.31
N LEU A 69 2.09 6.06 5.39
CA LEU A 69 2.44 4.72 5.84
C LEU A 69 1.70 4.37 7.13
N THR A 70 1.27 3.11 7.26
CA THR A 70 0.54 2.64 8.43
C THR A 70 1.48 1.96 9.41
N GLY A 71 1.41 2.36 10.69
CA GLY A 71 2.23 1.81 11.75
C GLY A 71 2.10 0.29 11.88
N GLY A 72 3.22 -0.39 12.04
CA GLY A 72 3.31 -1.85 12.13
C GLY A 72 3.19 -2.61 10.82
N GLN A 73 3.00 -1.92 9.69
CA GLN A 73 2.97 -2.52 8.35
C GLN A 73 4.32 -2.34 7.66
N THR A 74 4.75 -3.35 6.90
CA THR A 74 5.93 -3.24 6.05
C THR A 74 5.63 -2.37 4.84
N PHE A 75 6.63 -1.59 4.42
CA PHE A 75 6.57 -0.79 3.20
C PHE A 75 7.55 -1.35 2.16
N SER A 76 7.19 -1.26 0.88
CA SER A 76 8.13 -1.46 -0.22
C SER A 76 7.84 -0.52 -1.37
N ALA A 77 8.88 -0.16 -2.11
CA ALA A 77 8.80 0.57 -3.37
C ALA A 77 9.79 -0.02 -4.37
N THR A 78 9.37 -0.22 -5.61
CA THR A 78 10.26 -0.70 -6.67
C THR A 78 9.91 0.00 -7.97
N THR A 79 10.93 0.47 -8.69
CA THR A 79 10.70 0.94 -10.06
C THR A 79 10.38 -0.25 -10.93
N ILE A 80 9.37 -0.12 -11.78
CA ILE A 80 8.98 -1.17 -12.71
C ILE A 80 9.27 -0.69 -14.13
N SER A 81 9.86 -1.57 -14.95
CA SER A 81 9.95 -1.29 -16.38
C SER A 81 8.55 -1.17 -16.97
N LEU A 82 8.23 0.03 -17.45
CA LEU A 82 6.99 0.34 -18.14
C LEU A 82 6.82 -0.49 -19.43
N GLU A 83 7.88 -1.10 -19.97
CA GLU A 83 7.79 -2.05 -21.10
C GLU A 83 6.85 -3.23 -20.81
N THR A 84 6.79 -3.66 -19.54
CA THR A 84 5.91 -4.76 -19.10
C THR A 84 4.46 -4.30 -18.89
N LEU A 85 4.21 -2.99 -18.86
CA LEU A 85 2.91 -2.40 -18.56
C LEU A 85 2.29 -1.64 -19.75
N VAL A 86 3.09 -1.20 -20.73
CA VAL A 86 2.67 -0.36 -21.87
C VAL A 86 3.57 -0.59 -23.10
N ASP A 87 3.00 -0.53 -24.31
CA ASP A 87 3.72 -0.55 -25.59
C ASP A 87 4.59 0.73 -25.78
N LEU A 88 5.77 0.77 -25.17
CA LEU A 88 6.68 1.90 -25.30
C LEU A 88 7.33 2.00 -26.70
N PRO A 89 7.61 3.21 -27.21
CA PRO A 89 8.36 3.37 -28.46
C PRO A 89 9.78 2.80 -28.31
N VAL A 90 10.08 1.77 -29.09
CA VAL A 90 11.40 1.11 -29.11
C VAL A 90 12.30 1.65 -30.22
N ASN A 91 13.58 1.79 -29.91
CA ASN A 91 14.62 1.99 -30.90
C ASN A 91 14.84 0.68 -31.67
N GLN A 92 14.44 0.64 -32.94
CA GLN A 92 14.52 -0.55 -33.79
C GLN A 92 15.95 -1.07 -34.02
N LEU A 93 16.98 -0.24 -33.78
CA LEU A 93 18.38 -0.64 -33.90
C LEU A 93 18.92 -1.27 -32.60
N LEU A 94 18.45 -0.81 -31.44
CA LEU A 94 18.94 -1.22 -30.12
C LEU A 94 18.00 -2.20 -29.39
N GLY A 95 16.74 -2.31 -29.85
CA GLY A 95 15.71 -3.13 -29.20
C GLY A 95 15.25 -2.60 -27.83
N ALA A 96 15.61 -1.36 -27.48
CA ALA A 96 15.34 -0.75 -26.18
C ALA A 96 14.34 0.41 -26.28
N PRO A 97 13.55 0.72 -25.24
CA PRO A 97 12.69 1.89 -25.21
C PRO A 97 13.48 3.18 -25.40
N THR A 98 12.81 4.20 -25.92
CA THR A 98 13.40 5.54 -26.13
C THR A 98 12.92 6.57 -25.12
N THR A 99 12.02 6.18 -24.23
CA THR A 99 11.33 7.10 -23.31
C THR A 99 11.36 6.64 -21.85
N LEU A 100 11.86 5.43 -21.57
CA LEU A 100 11.97 4.91 -20.21
C LEU A 100 13.10 5.62 -19.46
N LEU A 101 12.87 5.92 -18.19
CA LEU A 101 13.92 6.38 -17.29
C LEU A 101 14.89 5.22 -17.02
N GLU A 102 16.16 5.41 -17.36
CA GLU A 102 17.23 4.44 -17.11
C GLU A 102 17.86 4.71 -15.74
N ASP A 103 18.22 3.68 -14.98
CA ASP A 103 19.06 3.85 -13.78
C ASP A 103 18.57 4.92 -12.76
N PRO A 104 17.31 4.86 -12.29
CA PRO A 104 16.84 5.79 -11.26
C PRO A 104 17.29 5.36 -9.85
N GLN A 105 17.10 6.26 -8.89
CA GLN A 105 17.34 6.03 -7.46
C GLN A 105 16.08 6.26 -6.65
N LEU A 106 15.87 5.49 -5.57
CA LEU A 106 14.76 5.68 -4.63
C LEU A 106 15.28 6.06 -3.24
N PHE A 107 14.59 6.99 -2.57
CA PHE A 107 14.89 7.38 -1.20
C PHE A 107 13.61 7.58 -0.37
N LEU A 108 13.61 7.11 0.87
CA LEU A 108 12.53 7.33 1.82
C LEU A 108 12.97 8.30 2.91
N PHE A 109 12.09 9.25 3.22
CA PHE A 109 12.25 10.21 4.31
C PHE A 109 11.06 10.17 5.27
N ASP A 110 11.30 10.49 6.54
CA ASP A 110 10.25 10.66 7.54
C ASP A 110 9.44 11.96 7.36
N ALA A 111 8.45 12.20 8.23
CA ALA A 111 7.58 13.37 8.18
C ALA A 111 8.34 14.69 8.35
N GLU A 112 9.49 14.67 9.05
CA GLU A 112 10.38 15.80 9.23
C GLU A 112 11.37 15.97 8.06
N GLY A 113 11.40 15.02 7.12
CA GLY A 113 12.29 15.02 5.96
C GLY A 113 13.68 14.46 6.24
N LYS A 114 13.92 13.79 7.38
CA LYS A 114 15.17 13.06 7.60
C LYS A 114 15.17 11.77 6.79
N GLY A 115 16.33 11.42 6.24
CA GLY A 115 16.48 10.17 5.50
C GLY A 115 16.23 8.96 6.40
N ILE A 116 15.56 7.95 5.86
CA ILE A 116 15.38 6.64 6.52
C ILE A 116 16.28 5.63 5.84
N TYR A 117 16.13 5.46 4.53
CA TYR A 117 17.00 4.63 3.70
C TYR A 117 16.75 4.93 2.22
N GLY A 118 17.69 4.55 1.36
CA GLY A 118 17.54 4.62 -0.09
C GLY A 118 18.05 3.36 -0.78
N ASN A 119 17.95 3.33 -2.10
CA ASN A 119 18.54 2.30 -2.93
C ASN A 119 18.75 2.85 -4.35
N ASP A 120 19.88 2.52 -4.95
CA ASP A 120 20.29 2.89 -6.32
C ASP A 120 20.10 1.68 -7.23
N ASP A 121 20.83 0.61 -6.91
CA ASP A 121 20.74 -0.68 -7.61
C ASP A 121 20.18 -1.78 -6.71
N SER A 122 19.41 -2.70 -7.30
CA SER A 122 18.96 -3.93 -6.62
C SER A 122 19.15 -5.16 -7.48
N PHE A 123 19.53 -6.26 -6.84
CA PHE A 123 19.65 -7.62 -7.43
C PHE A 123 20.51 -7.69 -8.71
N GLY A 124 21.55 -6.86 -8.81
CA GLY A 124 22.42 -6.79 -9.99
C GLY A 124 21.76 -6.15 -11.21
N SER A 125 20.75 -5.30 -10.97
CA SER A 125 20.07 -4.50 -11.98
C SER A 125 20.07 -3.03 -11.59
N LEU A 126 19.97 -2.17 -12.61
CA LEU A 126 19.84 -0.71 -12.51
C LEU A 126 18.44 -0.25 -12.05
N GLN A 127 17.71 -1.11 -11.34
CA GLN A 127 16.37 -0.83 -10.86
C GLN A 127 16.40 -0.79 -9.33
N PRO A 128 16.10 0.36 -8.70
CA PRO A 128 16.08 0.47 -7.27
C PRO A 128 14.87 -0.24 -6.67
N THR A 129 15.09 -0.90 -5.54
CA THR A 129 14.03 -1.51 -4.73
C THR A 129 14.25 -1.22 -3.25
N LEU A 130 13.32 -0.48 -2.66
CA LEU A 130 13.14 -0.40 -1.22
C LEU A 130 12.39 -1.66 -0.78
N LEU A 131 13.14 -2.64 -0.25
CA LEU A 131 12.59 -3.97 0.06
C LEU A 131 11.61 -3.96 1.23
N SER A 132 10.57 -4.80 1.10
CA SER A 132 9.65 -5.07 2.20
C SER A 132 10.42 -5.73 3.36
N GLY A 133 10.30 -5.15 4.54
CA GLY A 133 10.92 -5.67 5.77
C GLY A 133 12.13 -4.89 6.27
N GLU A 134 12.73 -4.04 5.42
CA GLU A 134 13.80 -3.11 5.84
C GLU A 134 13.24 -1.97 6.70
N PHE A 135 11.98 -1.59 6.45
CA PHE A 135 11.29 -0.57 7.22
C PHE A 135 9.86 -0.95 7.55
N SER A 136 9.48 -0.70 8.80
CA SER A 136 8.10 -0.74 9.28
C SER A 136 7.93 0.39 10.29
N PRO A 137 7.16 1.44 9.96
CA PRO A 137 7.02 2.58 10.85
C PRO A 137 6.33 2.14 12.15
N SER A 138 6.77 2.67 13.29
CA SER A 138 6.16 2.32 14.58
C SER A 138 4.80 3.00 14.80
N GLN A 139 4.57 4.12 14.10
CA GLN A 139 3.34 4.89 14.12
C GLN A 139 2.91 5.19 12.68
N SER A 140 1.60 5.26 12.46
CA SER A 140 1.08 5.71 11.17
C SER A 140 1.37 7.19 10.97
N GLY A 141 1.75 7.59 9.76
CA GLY A 141 2.14 8.96 9.52
C GLY A 141 2.46 9.25 8.06
N LEU A 142 2.83 10.52 7.85
CA LEU A 142 3.29 11.05 6.58
C LEU A 142 4.76 10.69 6.39
N TYR A 143 5.11 10.33 5.17
CA TYR A 143 6.46 10.06 4.71
C TYR A 143 6.65 10.67 3.33
N TYR A 144 7.89 10.87 2.93
CA TYR A 144 8.21 11.31 1.57
C TYR A 144 8.99 10.23 0.84
N LEU A 145 8.51 9.87 -0.34
CA LEU A 145 9.21 8.99 -1.27
C LEU A 145 9.77 9.81 -2.41
N ALA A 146 11.08 9.80 -2.56
CA ALA A 146 11.76 10.42 -3.67
C ALA A 146 12.15 9.39 -4.73
N LEU A 147 12.03 9.80 -5.99
CA LEU A 147 12.71 9.20 -7.12
C LEU A 147 13.66 10.25 -7.72
N ALA A 148 14.90 9.88 -7.97
CA ALA A 148 15.87 10.79 -8.60
C ALA A 148 16.62 10.11 -9.74
N SER A 149 17.21 10.91 -10.62
CA SER A 149 18.13 10.41 -11.65
C SER A 149 19.40 9.81 -11.02
N ALA A 150 20.07 8.87 -11.70
CA ALA A 150 21.41 8.39 -11.31
C ALA A 150 22.37 9.56 -11.02
N GLY A 151 23.01 9.52 -9.85
CA GLY A 151 24.00 10.51 -9.42
C GLY A 151 23.43 11.88 -9.00
N TYR A 152 22.11 12.06 -8.94
CA TYR A 152 21.45 13.25 -8.41
C TYR A 152 20.91 12.94 -7.00
N ASN A 153 21.71 13.26 -5.99
CA ASN A 153 21.58 12.69 -4.65
C ASN A 153 20.91 13.65 -3.66
N PRO A 154 20.15 13.14 -2.68
CA PRO A 154 19.55 13.97 -1.64
C PRO A 154 20.60 14.64 -0.74
N VAL A 155 20.44 15.94 -0.51
CA VAL A 155 21.31 16.74 0.34
C VAL A 155 20.55 17.51 1.41
N SER A 156 21.21 17.70 2.54
CA SER A 156 20.82 18.65 3.58
C SER A 156 21.76 19.86 3.58
N ASN A 157 21.53 20.80 4.50
CA ASN A 157 22.43 21.93 4.74
C ASN A 157 23.87 21.53 5.13
N ASN A 158 24.12 20.28 5.53
CA ASN A 158 25.45 19.79 5.89
C ASN A 158 26.06 18.83 4.84
N GLY A 159 25.43 18.69 3.67
CA GLY A 159 25.88 17.80 2.59
C GLY A 159 24.96 16.59 2.39
N ASP A 160 25.49 15.55 1.74
CA ASP A 160 24.76 14.34 1.38
C ASP A 160 24.09 13.68 2.59
N ILE A 161 22.82 13.32 2.43
CA ILE A 161 22.04 12.62 3.48
C ILE A 161 22.49 11.18 3.58
N PHE A 162 22.59 10.51 2.42
CA PHE A 162 22.98 9.11 2.32
C PHE A 162 24.46 9.01 1.97
N ALA A 163 25.14 8.02 2.56
CA ALA A 163 26.52 7.74 2.17
C ALA A 163 26.55 7.12 0.77
N THR A 164 27.58 7.44 -0.01
CA THR A 164 27.76 6.86 -1.35
C THR A 164 28.01 5.36 -1.28
N GLY A 165 27.19 4.57 -1.95
CA GLY A 165 27.35 3.13 -2.13
C GLY A 165 26.65 2.71 -3.43
N THR A 166 27.12 1.65 -4.08
CA THR A 166 26.69 1.34 -5.47
C THR A 166 25.89 0.04 -5.60
N ASN A 167 25.54 -0.66 -4.51
CA ASN A 167 24.93 -2.00 -4.62
C ASN A 167 24.02 -2.43 -3.46
N ASP A 168 23.66 -1.52 -2.54
CA ASP A 168 23.01 -1.90 -1.27
C ASP A 168 21.95 -0.88 -0.84
N VAL A 169 21.27 -1.20 0.27
CA VAL A 169 20.48 -0.23 1.05
C VAL A 169 21.39 0.92 1.47
N LEU A 170 21.01 2.14 1.08
CA LEU A 170 21.71 3.38 1.40
C LEU A 170 21.21 3.89 2.75
N GLU A 171 22.06 3.85 3.76
CA GLU A 171 21.76 4.38 5.09
C GLU A 171 22.02 5.90 5.15
N PRO A 172 21.23 6.68 5.92
CA PRO A 172 21.35 8.13 6.06
C PRO A 172 22.55 8.50 6.97
N THR A 173 23.74 8.01 6.61
CA THR A 173 24.98 8.15 7.38
C THR A 173 25.94 9.16 6.76
N GLY A 174 25.49 9.88 5.72
CA GLY A 174 26.24 10.98 5.13
C GLY A 174 26.36 12.17 6.08
N PRO A 175 27.20 13.17 5.76
CA PRO A 175 27.36 14.37 6.57
C PRO A 175 26.04 15.09 6.89
N GLY A 176 25.06 14.99 5.99
CA GLY A 176 23.72 15.52 6.12
C GLY A 176 22.67 14.60 6.72
N GLY A 177 23.01 13.36 7.07
CA GLY A 177 22.05 12.32 7.45
C GLY A 177 21.16 12.65 8.65
N GLU A 178 21.67 13.48 9.56
CA GLU A 178 20.95 13.92 10.76
C GLU A 178 20.07 15.17 10.55
N LEU A 179 20.02 15.69 9.32
CA LEU A 179 19.30 16.92 8.98
C LEU A 179 18.23 16.62 7.91
N PRO A 180 17.16 17.43 7.87
CA PRO A 180 16.11 17.25 6.88
C PRO A 180 16.62 17.56 5.47
N LEU A 181 15.94 16.95 4.49
CA LEU A 181 16.08 17.22 3.06
C LEU A 181 15.98 18.72 2.78
N SER A 182 17.01 19.24 2.10
CA SER A 182 17.06 20.63 1.63
C SER A 182 17.01 20.73 0.10
N GLY A 183 17.27 19.63 -0.60
CA GLY A 183 17.21 19.52 -2.05
C GLY A 183 18.03 18.34 -2.54
N PHE A 184 18.43 18.39 -3.81
CA PHE A 184 19.26 17.39 -4.46
C PHE A 184 20.50 18.05 -5.06
N ALA A 185 21.60 17.31 -5.15
CA ALA A 185 22.84 17.78 -5.74
C ALA A 185 23.52 16.66 -6.55
N GLY A 186 24.26 17.06 -7.58
CA GLY A 186 24.91 16.16 -8.51
C GLY A 186 24.63 16.55 -9.95
N THR A 187 25.03 15.69 -10.88
CA THR A 187 24.77 15.90 -12.30
C THR A 187 24.30 14.62 -12.94
N SER A 188 23.16 14.67 -13.61
CA SER A 188 22.59 13.58 -14.38
C SER A 188 22.01 14.09 -15.69
N ALA A 189 22.20 13.32 -16.76
CA ALA A 189 21.54 13.53 -18.05
C ALA A 189 20.43 12.50 -18.29
N THR A 190 20.17 11.66 -17.28
CA THR A 190 19.14 10.64 -17.35
C THR A 190 17.77 11.29 -17.22
N ARG A 191 16.88 10.94 -18.15
CA ARG A 191 15.53 11.46 -18.26
C ARG A 191 14.61 10.36 -18.76
N GLY A 192 13.32 10.52 -18.54
CA GLY A 192 12.31 9.59 -19.08
C GLY A 192 11.18 9.34 -18.12
N THR A 193 10.19 8.59 -18.60
CA THR A 193 9.02 8.18 -17.84
C THR A 193 9.33 7.00 -16.93
N TYR A 194 8.70 6.95 -15.78
CA TYR A 194 8.84 5.88 -14.81
C TYR A 194 7.50 5.47 -14.22
N ALA A 195 7.48 4.30 -13.59
CA ALA A 195 6.46 3.91 -12.63
C ALA A 195 7.12 3.26 -11.41
N ILE A 196 6.49 3.46 -10.25
CA ILE A 196 6.90 2.90 -8.97
C ILE A 196 5.74 2.05 -8.46
N ALA A 197 5.97 0.76 -8.29
CA ALA A 197 5.04 -0.13 -7.61
C ALA A 197 5.26 -0.06 -6.09
N LEU A 198 4.17 0.05 -5.34
CA LEU A 198 4.17 0.27 -3.89
C LEU A 198 3.40 -0.83 -3.16
N THR A 199 3.86 -1.16 -1.96
CA THR A 199 3.07 -1.90 -0.96
C THR A 199 3.16 -1.20 0.39
N GLY A 200 2.08 -1.30 1.19
CA GLY A 200 2.04 -0.69 2.53
C GLY A 200 1.84 0.83 2.53
N ALA A 201 1.61 1.47 1.38
CA ALA A 201 1.32 2.89 1.24
C ALA A 201 -0.17 3.17 0.98
N SER A 202 -0.66 4.30 1.47
CA SER A 202 -2.02 4.78 1.22
C SER A 202 -2.05 6.28 0.96
N THR A 203 -3.18 6.75 0.42
CA THR A 203 -3.39 8.16 0.07
C THR A 203 -3.82 9.05 1.25
N ALA A 204 -4.15 8.43 2.39
CA ALA A 204 -4.35 9.06 3.69
C ALA A 204 -4.35 7.97 4.78
N ALA A 205 -4.57 8.38 6.05
CA ALA A 205 -4.82 7.45 7.13
C ALA A 205 -5.96 6.49 6.80
N GLN A 206 -5.67 5.18 6.79
CA GLN A 206 -6.70 4.17 6.66
C GLN A 206 -7.58 4.19 7.91
N SER A 207 -8.83 4.58 7.75
CA SER A 207 -9.85 4.42 8.79
C SER A 207 -10.10 2.93 8.96
N THR A 208 -9.50 2.35 10.00
CA THR A 208 -9.59 0.95 10.48
C THR A 208 -8.80 -0.10 9.69
N PRO A 209 -8.06 -1.01 10.39
CA PRO A 209 -7.57 -2.24 9.78
C PRO A 209 -8.76 -3.01 9.16
N PRO A 210 -8.55 -3.77 8.07
CA PRO A 210 -9.56 -4.71 7.61
C PRO A 210 -9.99 -5.55 8.80
N ALA A 211 -11.28 -5.56 9.12
CA ALA A 211 -11.80 -6.41 10.19
C ALA A 211 -11.25 -7.83 9.96
N SER A 212 -10.48 -8.35 10.92
CA SER A 212 -9.98 -9.71 10.88
C SER A 212 -11.17 -10.61 10.56
N VAL A 213 -11.13 -11.27 9.40
CA VAL A 213 -12.19 -12.19 8.98
C VAL A 213 -12.43 -13.16 10.15
N PRO A 214 -13.63 -13.21 10.75
CA PRO A 214 -13.88 -14.16 11.83
C PRO A 214 -13.62 -15.55 11.28
N GLU A 215 -12.75 -16.32 11.95
CA GLU A 215 -12.52 -17.71 11.59
C GLU A 215 -13.86 -18.43 11.43
N PRO A 216 -14.00 -19.35 10.46
CA PRO A 216 -15.27 -20.00 10.13
C PRO A 216 -15.94 -20.72 11.31
N THR A 217 -15.23 -20.93 12.40
CA THR A 217 -15.74 -21.40 13.69
C THR A 217 -16.81 -20.47 14.29
N ALA A 218 -16.72 -19.15 14.09
CA ALA A 218 -17.74 -18.20 14.54
C ALA A 218 -18.99 -18.21 13.66
N ALA A 219 -18.84 -18.45 12.35
CA ALA A 219 -19.95 -18.55 11.39
C ALA A 219 -20.74 -19.86 11.55
N LEU A 220 -20.08 -20.97 11.92
CA LEU A 220 -20.72 -22.26 12.16
C LEU A 220 -21.51 -22.31 13.48
N GLY A 221 -21.14 -21.50 14.48
CA GLY A 221 -21.87 -21.40 15.74
C GLY A 221 -23.31 -20.90 15.59
N LEU A 222 -23.57 -20.02 14.62
CA LEU A 222 -24.90 -19.46 14.37
C LEU A 222 -25.82 -20.39 13.56
N MET A 223 -25.27 -21.31 12.76
CA MET A 223 -26.05 -22.32 12.03
C MET A 223 -26.45 -23.52 12.89
N ALA A 224 -25.66 -23.86 13.93
CA ALA A 224 -25.93 -25.00 14.80
C ALA A 224 -27.18 -24.83 15.68
N LEU A 225 -27.59 -23.59 16.00
CA LEU A 225 -28.78 -23.30 16.80
C LEU A 225 -30.11 -23.41 16.02
N GLY A 226 -30.07 -23.34 14.68
CA GLY A 226 -31.27 -23.45 13.84
C GLY A 226 -31.70 -24.89 13.53
N ALA A 227 -30.75 -25.83 13.44
CA ALA A 227 -31.04 -27.22 13.05
C ALA A 227 -31.58 -28.09 14.21
N GLY A 228 -31.33 -27.71 15.47
CA GLY A 228 -31.79 -28.47 16.64
C GLY A 228 -33.31 -28.38 16.89
N ALA A 229 -33.95 -27.28 16.48
CA ALA A 229 -35.38 -27.04 16.77
C ALA A 229 -36.34 -27.78 15.85
N THR A 230 -35.90 -28.22 14.67
CA THR A 230 -36.76 -28.92 13.69
C THR A 230 -36.74 -30.44 13.87
N TRP A 231 -35.65 -31.02 14.39
CA TRP A 231 -35.56 -32.48 14.60
C TRP A 231 -36.45 -32.96 15.76
N SER A 232 -36.56 -32.19 16.85
CA SER A 232 -37.33 -32.61 18.03
C SER A 232 -38.86 -32.63 17.80
N ARG A 233 -39.36 -31.87 16.81
CA ARG A 233 -40.78 -31.86 16.42
C ARG A 233 -41.22 -33.05 15.56
N TRP A 234 -40.30 -33.77 14.92
CA TRP A 234 -40.66 -34.89 14.04
C TRP A 234 -40.83 -36.21 14.79
N LYS A 235 -40.07 -36.45 15.87
CA LYS A 235 -40.19 -37.68 16.67
C LYS A 235 -41.46 -37.76 17.52
N SER A 236 -42.02 -36.62 17.96
CA SER A 236 -43.22 -36.58 18.81
C SER A 236 -44.51 -36.92 18.08
N LYS A 237 -44.60 -36.72 16.76
CA LYS A 237 -45.79 -37.12 15.97
C LYS A 237 -45.85 -38.61 15.65
N LYS A 238 -44.74 -39.34 15.71
CA LYS A 238 -44.71 -40.78 15.36
C LYS A 238 -45.15 -41.69 16.51
N GLN A 239 -45.05 -41.24 17.76
CA GLN A 239 -45.44 -42.06 18.92
C GLN A 239 -46.92 -41.98 19.29
N GLN A 240 -47.69 -41.03 18.76
CA GLN A 240 -49.14 -40.92 19.04
C GLN A 240 -50.03 -41.70 18.06
N ARG A 241 -49.48 -42.43 17.08
CA ARG A 241 -50.24 -43.19 16.07
C ARG A 241 -50.17 -44.72 16.23
N ALA A 242 -49.56 -45.24 17.28
CA ALA A 242 -49.31 -46.68 17.44
C ALA A 242 -50.05 -47.35 18.62
N SER A 243 -51.19 -46.80 19.06
CA SER A 243 -52.03 -47.47 20.07
C SER A 243 -53.52 -47.30 19.75
N VAL A 244 -54.01 -48.10 18.81
CA VAL A 244 -55.43 -48.44 18.68
C VAL A 244 -55.53 -49.96 18.85
N PRO A 245 -56.16 -50.49 19.90
CA PRO A 245 -56.34 -51.93 20.06
C PRO A 245 -57.47 -52.45 19.16
N LEU A 246 -57.28 -53.65 18.61
CA LEU A 246 -58.32 -54.43 17.93
C LEU A 246 -59.28 -55.00 18.99
N THR A 247 -60.57 -54.70 18.83
CA THR A 247 -61.70 -55.46 19.37
C THR A 247 -62.35 -56.25 18.24
#